data_AF-A0A382LTG5-F1
#
_entry.id   AF-A0A382LTG5-F1
#
_cell.length_a   1.000
_cell.length_b   1.000
_cell.length_c   1.000
_cell.angle_alpha   90.00
_cell.angle_beta   90.00
_cell.angle_gamma   90.00
#
_symmetry.space_group_name_H-M   'P 1'
#
loop_
_entity.id
_entity.type
_entity.pdbx_description
1 polymer ?
#
loop_
_entity_poly.entity_id
_entity_poly.type
_entity_poly.pdbx_seq_one_letter_code
_entity_poly.pdbx_strand_id
1 'polypeptide(L)'
;MSTPPDPEKTSTAPVAGTNAYLTKSHDGTLGLLIRDVTDAMPSRKYEHLAISIVPRKELHIPGSSVEMLSNCLMLRADDGVEAPALSLILDRLFDHSPSGTFSASHLASVLDEVEEILRRPRKPPSKEEVLGAWGELRLILMLVQSAGDPTIQRAIVSGWEGEVREKLDCRFFHARWAIEVKITMGLSREHHLHGTEQVTLPPGFDSGAMASLLVEEGEGLTCLDLLGMLEQAA
;
A
#
# COMPACT_ATOMS: atom_id res chain seq x y z
N MET A 1 16.82 3.59 45.94
CA MET A 1 16.13 4.35 44.88
C MET A 1 16.87 4.06 43.58
N SER A 2 16.27 3.27 42.70
CA SER A 2 16.83 2.94 41.38
C SER A 2 16.63 4.13 40.45
N THR A 3 17.71 4.58 39.81
CA THR A 3 17.65 5.53 38.69
C THR A 3 16.68 5.02 37.63
N PRO A 4 15.83 5.88 37.04
CA PRO A 4 14.97 5.48 35.94
C PRO A 4 15.83 4.87 34.81
N PRO A 5 15.38 3.77 34.19
CA PRO A 5 16.12 3.15 33.09
C PRO A 5 16.30 4.16 31.96
N ASP A 6 17.54 4.26 31.47
CA ASP A 6 17.88 5.13 30.37
C ASP A 6 17.16 4.64 29.08
N PRO A 7 16.26 5.46 28.49
CA PRO A 7 15.51 5.08 27.29
C PRO A 7 16.41 4.81 26.07
N GLU A 8 17.68 5.23 26.11
CA GLU A 8 18.66 4.97 25.05
C GLU A 8 19.41 3.64 25.20
N LYS A 9 19.14 2.87 26.27
CA LYS A 9 19.87 1.64 26.56
C LYS A 9 19.39 0.48 25.66
N THR A 10 19.96 0.41 24.46
CA THR A 10 19.76 -0.71 23.53
C THR A 10 20.81 -1.80 23.80
N SER A 11 20.37 -3.04 24.01
CA SER A 11 21.29 -4.19 23.98
C SER A 11 21.54 -4.62 22.54
N THR A 12 22.80 -4.86 22.19
CA THR A 12 23.20 -5.24 20.83
C THR A 12 24.04 -6.50 20.81
N ALA A 13 23.76 -7.39 19.86
CA ALA A 13 24.50 -8.63 19.63
C ALA A 13 24.92 -8.73 18.16
N PRO A 14 26.20 -8.97 17.86
CA PRO A 14 26.65 -9.13 16.47
C PRO A 14 26.11 -10.42 15.86
N VAL A 15 25.75 -10.37 14.58
CA VAL A 15 25.43 -11.56 13.78
C VAL A 15 26.73 -12.07 13.15
N ALA A 16 27.18 -13.24 13.59
CA ALA A 16 28.50 -13.78 13.26
C ALA A 16 28.72 -13.87 11.74
N GLY A 17 29.89 -13.42 11.28
CA GLY A 17 30.25 -13.46 9.86
C GLY A 17 29.56 -12.43 8.97
N THR A 18 28.89 -11.42 9.55
CA THR A 18 28.16 -10.40 8.79
C THR A 18 28.48 -8.97 9.22
N ASN A 19 27.97 -8.00 8.47
CA ASN A 19 27.92 -6.59 8.87
C ASN A 19 26.62 -6.22 9.64
N ALA A 20 25.89 -7.20 10.17
CA ALA A 20 24.64 -6.97 10.90
C ALA A 20 24.75 -7.20 12.41
N TYR A 21 23.89 -6.51 13.15
CA TYR A 21 23.72 -6.61 14.59
C TYR A 21 22.22 -6.71 14.91
N LEU A 22 21.88 -7.63 15.79
CA LEU A 22 20.56 -7.66 16.42
C LEU A 22 20.53 -6.63 17.55
N THR A 23 19.44 -5.88 17.61
CA THR A 23 19.22 -4.85 18.62
C THR A 23 17.94 -5.15 19.38
N LYS A 24 17.95 -4.88 20.68
CA LYS A 24 16.78 -4.93 21.54
C LYS A 24 16.73 -3.67 22.40
N SER A 25 15.66 -2.91 22.26
CA SER A 25 15.41 -1.69 23.01
C SER A 25 14.91 -2.00 24.43
N HIS A 26 14.85 -0.96 25.27
CA HIS A 26 14.42 -1.07 26.66
C HIS A 26 12.94 -1.47 26.82
N ASP A 27 12.10 -1.10 25.84
CA ASP A 27 10.68 -1.46 25.74
C ASP A 27 10.47 -2.90 25.24
N GLY A 28 11.55 -3.60 24.89
CA GLY A 28 11.50 -4.97 24.38
C GLY A 28 11.39 -5.06 22.87
N THR A 29 11.25 -3.94 22.15
CA THR A 29 11.24 -3.91 20.68
C THR A 29 12.55 -4.46 20.13
N LEU A 30 12.42 -5.28 19.10
CA LEU A 30 13.54 -5.89 18.41
C LEU A 30 13.83 -5.12 17.12
N GLY A 31 15.08 -5.13 16.70
CA GLY A 31 15.51 -4.44 15.50
C GLY A 31 16.78 -5.01 14.91
N LEU A 32 17.09 -4.56 13.71
CA LEU A 32 18.27 -4.93 12.95
C LEU A 32 19.11 -3.68 12.67
N LEU A 33 20.41 -3.75 12.89
CA LEU A 33 21.36 -2.72 12.52
C LEU A 33 22.34 -3.30 11.51
N ILE A 34 22.53 -2.62 10.37
CA ILE A 34 23.50 -2.99 9.33
C ILE A 34 24.53 -1.86 9.24
N ARG A 35 25.81 -2.18 9.35
CA ARG A 35 26.90 -1.19 9.25
C ARG A 35 27.49 -1.12 7.85
N ASP A 36 28.23 -0.04 7.58
CA ASP A 36 28.99 0.15 6.34
C ASP A 36 28.10 0.11 5.08
N VAL A 37 26.86 0.57 5.21
CA VAL A 37 25.90 0.67 4.10
C VAL A 37 26.29 1.85 3.22
N THR A 38 26.46 1.61 1.91
CA THR A 38 26.95 2.61 0.96
C THR A 38 25.90 3.09 -0.03
N ASP A 39 24.80 2.34 -0.16
CA ASP A 39 23.67 2.64 -1.03
C ASP A 39 22.50 3.28 -0.27
N ALA A 40 21.65 3.98 -1.02
CA ALA A 40 20.50 4.66 -0.44
C ALA A 40 19.33 3.69 -0.24
N MET A 41 18.62 3.84 0.88
CA MET A 41 17.35 3.17 1.08
C MET A 41 16.30 3.80 0.13
N PRO A 42 15.52 3.00 -0.62
CA PRO A 42 14.40 3.51 -1.39
C PRO A 42 13.40 4.27 -0.50
N SER A 43 12.76 5.31 -1.04
CA SER A 43 11.73 6.07 -0.33
C SER A 43 10.42 5.28 -0.26
N ARG A 44 10.39 4.22 0.55
CA ARG A 44 9.21 3.39 0.82
C ARG A 44 8.86 3.46 2.30
N LYS A 45 7.57 3.51 2.59
CA LYS A 45 7.04 3.40 3.95
C LYS A 45 6.61 1.96 4.17
N TYR A 46 7.09 1.37 5.25
CA TYR A 46 6.69 0.04 5.68
C TYR A 46 5.78 0.19 6.89
N GLU A 47 4.66 -0.51 6.87
CA GLU A 47 3.78 -0.59 8.04
C GLU A 47 4.54 -1.35 9.15
N HIS A 48 4.46 -0.88 10.39
CA HIS A 48 5.10 -1.51 11.55
C HIS A 48 6.64 -1.53 11.59
N LEU A 49 7.31 -0.90 10.62
CA LEU A 49 8.77 -0.82 10.55
C LEU A 49 9.24 0.62 10.39
N ALA A 50 10.13 1.06 11.28
CA ALA A 50 10.84 2.32 11.17
C ALA A 50 12.27 2.08 10.66
N ILE A 51 12.59 2.68 9.52
CA ILE A 51 13.92 2.59 8.90
C ILE A 51 14.60 3.95 8.96
N SER A 52 15.84 3.98 9.44
CA SER A 52 16.63 5.20 9.50
C SER A 52 18.08 4.92 9.14
N ILE A 53 18.72 5.89 8.48
CA ILE A 53 20.16 5.85 8.21
C ILE A 53 20.84 6.82 9.18
N VAL A 54 21.77 6.30 9.95
CA VAL A 54 22.54 7.03 10.96
C VAL A 54 24.01 7.05 10.53
N PRO A 55 24.60 8.21 10.24
CA PRO A 55 25.98 8.30 9.75
C PRO A 55 27.01 7.73 10.72
N ARG A 56 26.78 7.87 12.03
CA ARG A 56 27.63 7.33 13.09
C ARG A 56 26.81 6.87 14.28
N LYS A 57 27.09 5.67 14.78
CA LYS A 57 26.42 5.11 15.97
C LYS A 57 27.41 4.48 16.93
N GLU A 58 27.31 4.88 18.20
CA GLU A 58 28.02 4.26 19.31
C GLU A 58 27.29 2.99 19.73
N LEU A 59 28.00 1.86 19.74
CA LEU A 59 27.50 0.60 20.27
C LEU A 59 28.30 0.17 21.50
N HIS A 60 27.56 -0.08 22.57
CA HIS A 60 28.07 -0.73 23.77
C HIS A 60 27.84 -2.23 23.65
N ILE A 61 28.87 -2.95 23.19
CA ILE A 61 28.81 -4.42 23.08
C ILE A 61 29.14 -5.01 24.47
N PRO A 62 28.26 -5.85 25.05
CA PRO A 62 28.53 -6.48 26.33
C PRO A 62 29.86 -7.27 26.31
N GLY A 63 30.80 -6.91 27.18
CA GLY A 63 32.10 -7.57 27.28
C GLY A 63 33.18 -7.07 26.31
N SER A 64 32.91 -6.03 25.51
CA SER A 64 33.89 -5.38 24.62
C SER A 64 34.00 -3.87 24.90
N SER A 65 34.96 -3.20 24.26
CA SER A 65 35.03 -1.74 24.21
C SER A 65 33.87 -1.16 23.41
N VAL A 66 33.61 0.14 23.62
CA VAL A 66 32.73 0.93 22.76
C VAL A 66 33.20 0.84 21.30
N GLU A 67 32.31 0.43 20.40
CA GLU A 67 32.58 0.38 18.96
C GLU A 67 31.87 1.54 18.26
N MET A 68 32.60 2.27 17.41
CA MET A 68 32.03 3.32 16.58
C MET A 68 31.72 2.78 15.20
N LEU A 69 30.44 2.68 14.88
CA LEU A 69 29.97 2.24 13.57
C LEU A 69 29.69 3.43 12.66
N SER A 70 29.93 3.23 11.36
CA SER A 70 29.68 4.22 10.31
C SER A 70 28.57 3.76 9.37
N ASN A 71 27.83 4.73 8.83
CA ASN A 71 26.76 4.54 7.85
C ASN A 71 25.82 3.38 8.20
N CYS A 72 25.19 3.49 9.38
CA CYS A 72 24.35 2.45 9.93
C CYS A 72 22.93 2.57 9.40
N LEU A 73 22.41 1.51 8.81
CA LEU A 73 20.98 1.37 8.57
C LEU A 73 20.37 0.70 9.80
N MET A 74 19.39 1.36 10.41
CA MET A 74 18.64 0.84 11.54
C MET A 74 17.19 0.55 11.13
N LEU A 75 16.81 -0.71 11.28
CA LEU A 75 15.43 -1.20 11.21
C LEU A 75 14.93 -1.40 12.64
N ARG A 76 13.86 -0.71 13.02
CA ARG A 76 13.15 -0.92 14.28
C ARG A 76 11.76 -1.40 13.99
N ALA A 77 11.40 -2.51 14.60
CA ALA A 77 10.06 -3.02 14.53
C ALA A 77 9.22 -2.42 15.67
N ASP A 78 7.93 -2.16 15.43
CA ASP A 78 7.02 -1.77 16.50
C ASP A 78 6.60 -2.98 17.37
N ASP A 79 5.79 -2.72 18.40
CA ASP A 79 5.32 -3.75 19.35
C ASP A 79 4.49 -4.86 18.69
N GLY A 80 4.10 -4.71 17.42
CA GLY A 80 3.34 -5.69 16.65
C GLY A 80 4.20 -6.72 15.90
N VAL A 81 5.51 -6.50 15.78
CA VAL A 81 6.41 -7.40 15.05
C VAL A 81 7.11 -8.37 16.01
N GLU A 82 6.74 -9.65 15.89
CA GLU A 82 7.33 -10.69 16.72
C GLU A 82 8.73 -11.13 16.23
N ALA A 83 9.53 -11.68 17.13
CA ALA A 83 10.89 -12.18 16.86
C ALA A 83 11.01 -13.09 15.60
N PRO A 84 10.04 -13.99 15.29
CA PRO A 84 10.10 -14.82 14.09
C PRO A 84 10.14 -14.01 12.77
N ALA A 85 9.52 -12.84 12.71
CA ALA A 85 9.54 -12.01 11.51
C ALA A 85 10.93 -11.40 11.25
N LEU A 86 11.63 -11.00 12.31
CA LEU A 86 13.02 -10.53 12.20
C LEU A 86 13.99 -11.66 11.85
N SER A 87 13.76 -12.87 12.36
CA SER A 87 14.50 -14.06 11.94
C SER A 87 14.31 -14.34 10.45
N LEU A 88 13.08 -14.25 9.95
CA LEU A 88 12.79 -14.43 8.52
C LEU A 88 13.50 -13.37 7.65
N ILE A 89 13.53 -12.10 8.07
CA ILE A 89 14.27 -11.04 7.37
C ILE A 89 15.77 -11.37 7.33
N LEU A 90 16.36 -11.82 8.44
CA LEU A 90 17.76 -12.21 8.48
C LEU A 90 18.07 -13.41 7.59
N ASP A 91 17.24 -14.44 7.62
CA ASP A 91 17.42 -15.64 6.79
C ASP A 91 17.39 -15.27 5.29
N ARG A 92 16.43 -14.42 4.89
CA ARG A 92 16.33 -13.93 3.52
C ARG A 92 17.49 -13.01 3.11
N LEU A 93 18.02 -12.21 4.03
CA LEU A 93 19.23 -11.43 3.76
C LEU A 93 20.42 -12.33 3.43
N PHE A 94 20.55 -13.47 4.10
CA PHE A 94 21.58 -14.46 3.76
C PHE A 94 21.35 -15.13 2.40
N ASP A 95 20.10 -15.36 1.99
CA ASP A 95 19.78 -15.86 0.65
C ASP A 95 20.27 -14.88 -0.43
N HIS A 96 20.09 -13.57 -0.21
CA HIS A 96 20.49 -12.51 -1.16
C HIS A 96 22.00 -12.21 -1.16
N SER A 97 22.63 -12.22 0.02
CA SER A 97 24.08 -12.01 0.18
C SER A 97 24.68 -13.06 1.12
N PRO A 98 25.02 -14.25 0.59
CA PRO A 98 25.63 -15.32 1.38
C PRO A 98 26.97 -14.95 2.01
N SER A 99 27.60 -13.88 1.51
CA SER A 99 28.85 -13.30 2.02
C SER A 99 28.71 -12.65 3.40
N GLY A 100 27.48 -12.39 3.87
CA GLY A 100 27.20 -11.64 5.09
C GLY A 100 27.39 -10.13 4.95
N THR A 101 27.65 -9.62 3.74
CA THR A 101 27.74 -8.18 3.48
C THR A 101 26.40 -7.67 2.94
N PHE A 102 25.59 -7.12 3.83
CA PHE A 102 24.26 -6.61 3.53
C PHE A 102 24.27 -5.11 3.19
N SER A 103 23.39 -4.70 2.28
CA SER A 103 23.23 -3.32 1.79
C SER A 103 21.77 -2.85 2.02
N ALA A 104 21.49 -1.57 1.76
CA ALA A 104 20.13 -1.05 1.84
C ALA A 104 19.22 -1.70 0.77
N SER A 105 19.76 -1.93 -0.43
CA SER A 105 19.08 -2.64 -1.53
C SER A 105 18.73 -4.09 -1.17
N HIS A 106 19.63 -4.84 -0.53
CA HIS A 106 19.33 -6.20 -0.06
C HIS A 106 18.18 -6.17 0.96
N LEU A 107 18.22 -5.24 1.93
CA LEU A 107 17.15 -5.12 2.91
C LEU A 107 15.82 -4.73 2.27
N ALA A 108 15.81 -3.78 1.32
CA ALA A 108 14.58 -3.38 0.64
C ALA A 108 13.94 -4.56 -0.11
N SER A 109 14.73 -5.34 -0.86
CA SER A 109 14.23 -6.53 -1.58
C SER A 109 13.65 -7.56 -0.62
N VAL A 110 14.36 -7.83 0.49
CA VAL A 110 13.89 -8.79 1.49
C VAL A 110 12.62 -8.32 2.17
N LEU A 111 12.51 -7.03 2.50
CA LEU A 111 11.29 -6.50 3.10
C LEU A 111 10.09 -6.62 2.15
N ASP A 112 10.30 -6.44 0.85
CA ASP A 112 9.25 -6.60 -0.15
C ASP A 112 8.78 -8.08 -0.26
N GLU A 113 9.72 -9.02 -0.23
CA GLU A 113 9.41 -10.46 -0.21
C GLU A 113 8.71 -10.88 1.09
N VAL A 114 9.18 -10.38 2.23
CA VAL A 114 8.57 -10.67 3.54
C VAL A 114 7.18 -10.05 3.63
N GLU A 115 6.98 -8.84 3.11
CA GLU A 115 5.65 -8.23 3.00
C GLU A 115 4.72 -9.07 2.12
N GLU A 116 5.21 -9.63 1.01
CA GLU A 116 4.44 -10.54 0.15
C GLU A 116 4.06 -11.85 0.86
N ILE A 117 5.01 -12.46 1.59
CA ILE A 117 4.80 -13.70 2.36
C ILE A 117 3.83 -13.47 3.53
N LEU A 118 3.98 -12.36 4.24
CA LEU A 118 3.12 -11.99 5.37
C LEU A 118 1.80 -11.37 4.92
N ARG A 119 1.64 -11.07 3.63
CA ARG A 119 0.39 -10.56 3.09
C ARG A 119 -0.68 -11.61 3.34
N ARG A 120 -1.59 -11.32 4.28
CA ARG A 120 -2.84 -12.07 4.41
C ARG A 120 -3.45 -12.16 3.01
N PRO A 121 -3.90 -13.35 2.56
CA PRO A 121 -4.58 -13.45 1.27
C PRO A 121 -5.65 -12.36 1.26
N ARG A 122 -5.60 -11.47 0.26
CA ARG A 122 -6.55 -10.37 0.15
C ARG A 122 -7.93 -11.01 0.30
N LYS A 123 -8.72 -10.53 1.26
CA LYS A 123 -10.10 -10.99 1.36
C LYS A 123 -10.71 -10.81 -0.04
N PRO A 124 -11.39 -11.83 -0.59
CA PRO A 124 -12.08 -11.64 -1.84
C PRO A 124 -13.02 -10.43 -1.68
N PRO A 125 -13.20 -9.62 -2.74
CA PRO A 125 -14.08 -8.47 -2.66
C PRO A 125 -15.47 -8.93 -2.20
N SER A 126 -16.07 -8.15 -1.31
CA SER A 126 -17.45 -8.34 -0.90
C SER A 126 -18.38 -8.23 -2.10
N LYS A 127 -19.58 -8.79 -1.97
CA LYS A 127 -20.60 -8.68 -3.01
C LYS A 127 -20.92 -7.21 -3.34
N GLU A 128 -20.94 -6.34 -2.34
CA GLU A 128 -21.19 -4.91 -2.51
C GLU A 128 -20.08 -4.22 -3.31
N GLU A 129 -18.81 -4.56 -3.06
CA GLU A 129 -17.68 -4.04 -3.84
C GLU A 129 -17.72 -4.52 -5.30
N VAL A 130 -18.05 -5.80 -5.53
CA VAL A 130 -18.23 -6.33 -6.89
C VAL A 130 -19.40 -5.66 -7.59
N LEU A 131 -20.50 -5.45 -6.88
CA LEU A 131 -21.68 -4.75 -7.40
C LEU A 131 -21.33 -3.32 -7.80
N GLY A 132 -20.66 -2.58 -6.92
CA GLY A 132 -20.14 -1.22 -7.15
C GLY A 132 -19.37 -1.12 -8.47
N ALA A 133 -18.30 -1.91 -8.58
CA ALA A 133 -17.47 -1.96 -9.78
C ALA A 133 -18.28 -2.34 -11.03
N TRP A 134 -19.21 -3.29 -10.92
CA TRP A 134 -20.06 -3.69 -12.04
C TRP A 134 -20.92 -2.53 -12.55
N GLY A 135 -21.56 -1.75 -11.68
CA GLY A 135 -22.44 -0.67 -12.13
C GLY A 135 -21.69 0.55 -12.65
N GLU A 136 -20.50 0.82 -12.13
CA GLU A 136 -19.59 1.80 -12.74
C GLU A 136 -19.27 1.40 -14.18
N LEU A 137 -18.78 0.17 -14.39
CA LEU A 137 -18.48 -0.37 -15.71
C LEU A 137 -19.70 -0.35 -16.64
N ARG A 138 -20.87 -0.71 -16.12
CA ARG A 138 -22.11 -0.71 -16.87
C ARG A 138 -22.49 0.69 -17.32
N LEU A 139 -22.38 1.68 -16.44
CA LEU A 139 -22.64 3.08 -16.76
C LEU A 139 -21.67 3.58 -17.85
N ILE A 140 -20.37 3.31 -17.70
CA ILE A 140 -19.36 3.69 -18.68
C ILE A 140 -19.66 3.07 -20.03
N LEU A 141 -20.00 1.78 -20.07
CA LEU A 141 -20.38 1.10 -21.31
C LEU A 141 -21.61 1.76 -21.97
N MET A 142 -22.63 2.12 -21.20
CA MET A 142 -23.80 2.83 -21.72
C MET A 142 -23.44 4.20 -22.31
N LEU A 143 -22.55 4.95 -21.65
CA LEU A 143 -22.08 6.25 -22.13
C LEU A 143 -21.25 6.12 -23.42
N VAL A 144 -20.33 5.16 -23.47
CA VAL A 144 -19.50 4.85 -24.65
C VAL A 144 -20.36 4.42 -25.84
N GLN A 145 -21.33 3.52 -25.63
CA GLN A 145 -22.25 3.07 -26.68
C GLN A 145 -23.17 4.19 -27.19
N SER A 146 -23.47 5.16 -26.34
CA SER A 146 -24.24 6.36 -26.72
C SER A 146 -23.39 7.39 -27.45
N ALA A 147 -22.07 7.40 -27.23
CA ALA A 147 -21.15 8.26 -27.94
C ALA A 147 -20.92 7.72 -29.36
N GLY A 148 -21.26 8.49 -30.37
CA GLY A 148 -21.02 8.13 -31.78
C GLY A 148 -19.62 8.46 -32.30
N ASP A 149 -18.76 9.07 -31.46
CA ASP A 149 -17.43 9.56 -31.83
C ASP A 149 -16.32 8.84 -31.03
N PRO A 150 -15.34 8.20 -31.69
CA PRO A 150 -14.25 7.46 -31.02
C PRO A 150 -13.35 8.29 -30.11
N THR A 151 -13.24 9.60 -30.35
CA THR A 151 -12.49 10.51 -29.47
C THR A 151 -13.26 10.76 -28.18
N ILE A 152 -14.58 10.92 -28.28
CA ILE A 152 -15.45 11.06 -27.10
C ILE A 152 -15.50 9.74 -26.32
N GLN A 153 -15.61 8.60 -26.99
CA GLN A 153 -15.58 7.27 -26.36
C GLN A 153 -14.33 7.07 -25.50
N ARG A 154 -13.14 7.35 -26.06
CA ARG A 154 -11.87 7.30 -25.30
C ARG A 154 -11.87 8.27 -24.12
N ALA A 155 -12.36 9.50 -24.32
CA ALA A 155 -12.43 10.49 -23.25
C ALA A 155 -13.40 10.11 -22.12
N ILE A 156 -14.43 9.29 -22.40
CA ILE A 156 -15.33 8.70 -21.40
C ILE A 156 -14.60 7.63 -20.60
N VAL A 157 -13.92 6.69 -21.28
CA VAL A 157 -13.17 5.61 -20.61
C VAL A 157 -12.09 6.19 -19.69
N SER A 158 -11.31 7.17 -20.16
CA SER A 158 -10.30 7.84 -19.35
C SER A 158 -10.88 8.58 -18.13
N GLY A 159 -12.17 8.96 -18.18
CA GLY A 159 -12.85 9.59 -17.05
C GLY A 159 -13.20 8.63 -15.91
N TRP A 160 -13.18 7.31 -16.15
CA TRP A 160 -13.39 6.28 -15.14
C TRP A 160 -12.08 5.83 -14.49
N GLU A 161 -11.01 5.64 -15.28
CA GLU A 161 -9.74 5.13 -14.77
C GLU A 161 -9.10 6.05 -13.72
N GLY A 162 -9.35 7.36 -13.82
CA GLY A 162 -8.84 8.38 -12.91
C GLY A 162 -7.30 8.51 -12.95
N GLU A 163 -6.77 9.66 -12.55
CA GLU A 163 -5.31 9.83 -12.36
C GLU A 163 -4.90 9.67 -10.88
N VAL A 164 -5.86 9.76 -9.96
CA VAL A 164 -5.64 9.73 -8.51
C VAL A 164 -6.77 8.91 -7.86
N ARG A 165 -6.49 8.27 -6.71
CA ARG A 165 -7.51 7.61 -5.88
C ARG A 165 -8.49 8.67 -5.37
N GLU A 166 -9.72 8.66 -5.87
CA GLU A 166 -10.61 9.81 -5.78
C GLU A 166 -12.00 9.48 -5.21
N LYS A 167 -12.73 10.53 -4.83
CA LYS A 167 -13.93 10.48 -3.99
C LYS A 167 -15.26 10.32 -4.76
N LEU A 168 -15.23 10.50 -6.08
CA LEU A 168 -16.36 10.31 -6.97
C LEU A 168 -15.99 9.28 -8.04
N ASP A 169 -16.94 8.42 -8.40
CA ASP A 169 -16.68 7.24 -9.22
C ASP A 169 -16.30 7.56 -10.68
N CYS A 170 -16.82 8.64 -11.28
CA CYS A 170 -16.47 9.05 -12.65
C CYS A 170 -16.23 10.56 -12.77
N ARG A 171 -15.13 10.95 -13.43
CA ARG A 171 -14.74 12.36 -13.64
C ARG A 171 -14.35 12.62 -15.09
N PHE A 172 -15.30 13.17 -15.84
CA PHE A 172 -15.14 13.52 -17.24
C PHE A 172 -14.56 14.94 -17.37
N PHE A 173 -13.24 15.06 -17.22
CA PHE A 173 -12.55 16.36 -17.32
C PHE A 173 -12.83 17.09 -18.63
N HIS A 174 -12.92 16.35 -19.74
CA HIS A 174 -13.21 16.89 -21.07
C HIS A 174 -14.56 17.63 -21.14
N ALA A 175 -15.52 17.23 -20.31
CA ALA A 175 -16.86 17.81 -20.22
C ALA A 175 -17.09 18.61 -18.93
N ARG A 176 -16.06 18.70 -18.06
CA ARG A 176 -16.14 19.26 -16.70
C ARG A 176 -17.35 18.70 -15.93
N TRP A 177 -17.58 17.40 -16.08
CA TRP A 177 -18.75 16.70 -15.54
C TRP A 177 -18.35 15.51 -14.66
N ALA A 178 -19.03 15.32 -13.54
CA ALA A 178 -18.74 14.22 -12.60
C ALA A 178 -19.99 13.39 -12.31
N ILE A 179 -19.81 12.09 -12.08
CA ILE A 179 -20.88 11.18 -11.69
C ILE A 179 -20.47 10.38 -10.46
N GLU A 180 -21.36 10.32 -9.47
CA GLU A 180 -21.35 9.29 -8.43
C GLU A 180 -22.29 8.15 -8.83
N VAL A 181 -21.83 6.91 -8.78
CA VAL A 181 -22.62 5.73 -9.09
C VAL A 181 -23.13 5.11 -7.79
N LYS A 182 -24.43 4.80 -7.79
CA LYS A 182 -25.08 4.13 -6.67
C LYS A 182 -25.96 3.02 -7.19
N ILE A 183 -25.76 1.83 -6.63
CA ILE A 183 -26.38 0.61 -7.13
C ILE A 183 -27.17 -0.01 -5.99
N THR A 184 -28.44 -0.31 -6.26
CA THR A 184 -29.26 -1.09 -5.35
C THR A 184 -29.61 -2.42 -5.99
N MET A 185 -29.54 -3.48 -5.20
CA MET A 185 -30.15 -4.77 -5.52
C MET A 185 -31.40 -4.93 -4.65
N GLY A 186 -32.57 -5.04 -5.28
CA GLY A 186 -33.82 -5.28 -4.54
C GLY A 186 -35.02 -4.56 -5.12
N LEU A 187 -36.10 -4.48 -4.32
CA LEU A 187 -37.38 -3.92 -4.74
C LEU A 187 -37.51 -2.42 -4.42
N SER A 188 -36.81 -1.91 -3.41
CA SER A 188 -36.73 -0.49 -3.10
C SER A 188 -35.36 0.06 -3.50
N ARG A 189 -35.35 1.26 -4.08
CA ARG A 189 -34.14 1.98 -4.49
C ARG A 189 -33.70 2.87 -3.34
N GLU A 190 -32.77 2.37 -2.56
CA GLU A 190 -32.22 3.04 -1.38
C GLU A 190 -30.71 3.12 -1.51
N HIS A 191 -30.16 4.33 -1.33
CA HIS A 191 -28.73 4.61 -1.48
C HIS A 191 -28.21 5.28 -0.22
N HIS A 192 -27.19 4.68 0.38
CA HIS A 192 -26.49 5.29 1.50
C HIS A 192 -25.35 6.17 0.98
N LEU A 193 -25.34 7.41 1.47
CA LEU A 193 -24.26 8.35 1.24
C LEU A 193 -23.40 8.40 2.49
N HIS A 194 -22.15 8.00 2.36
CA HIS A 194 -21.20 7.88 3.47
C HIS A 194 -20.45 9.18 3.74
N GLY A 195 -20.55 10.16 2.84
CA GLY A 195 -19.96 11.48 3.02
C GLY A 195 -20.54 12.52 2.07
N THR A 196 -20.41 13.79 2.46
CA THR A 196 -20.90 14.93 1.65
C THR A 196 -20.17 15.05 0.31
N GLU A 197 -18.95 14.52 0.22
CA GLU A 197 -18.15 14.46 -1.00
C GLU A 197 -18.83 13.70 -2.14
N GLN A 198 -19.69 12.72 -1.84
CA GLN A 198 -20.42 11.94 -2.84
C GLN A 198 -21.54 12.73 -3.52
N VAL A 199 -21.86 13.91 -2.97
CA VAL A 199 -22.89 14.83 -3.49
C VAL A 199 -22.37 16.24 -3.71
N THR A 200 -21.07 16.46 -3.51
CA THR A 200 -20.43 17.76 -3.68
C THR A 200 -19.56 17.74 -4.92
N LEU A 201 -19.78 18.69 -5.83
CA LEU A 201 -18.96 18.80 -7.03
C LEU A 201 -17.51 19.15 -6.65
N PRO A 202 -16.52 18.41 -7.17
CA PRO A 202 -15.13 18.72 -6.93
C PRO A 202 -14.72 20.00 -7.68
N PRO A 203 -13.69 20.72 -7.21
CA PRO A 203 -13.17 21.88 -7.91
C PRO A 203 -12.79 21.56 -9.37
N GLY A 204 -13.11 22.47 -10.29
CA GLY A 204 -12.85 22.30 -11.72
C GLY A 204 -14.01 21.75 -12.53
N PHE A 205 -15.05 21.20 -11.87
CA PHE A 205 -16.26 20.66 -12.51
C PHE A 205 -17.38 21.69 -12.47
N ASP A 206 -18.13 21.79 -13.57
CA ASP A 206 -19.25 22.73 -13.70
C ASP A 206 -20.59 22.10 -13.31
N SER A 207 -20.68 20.77 -13.39
CA SER A 207 -21.92 20.02 -13.15
C SER A 207 -21.63 18.56 -12.83
N GLY A 208 -22.65 17.86 -12.34
CA GLY A 208 -22.57 16.43 -12.11
C GLY A 208 -23.91 15.83 -11.73
N ALA A 209 -23.94 14.52 -11.63
CA ALA A 209 -25.14 13.76 -11.30
C ALA A 209 -24.83 12.57 -10.39
N MET A 210 -25.90 12.01 -9.83
CA MET A 210 -25.86 10.71 -9.19
C MET A 210 -26.56 9.70 -10.09
N ALA A 211 -25.79 8.74 -10.61
CA ALA A 211 -26.33 7.63 -11.39
C ALA A 211 -26.88 6.58 -10.43
N SER A 212 -28.20 6.52 -10.32
CA SER A 212 -28.89 5.52 -9.51
C SER A 212 -29.30 4.31 -10.35
N LEU A 213 -28.56 3.22 -10.22
CA LEU A 213 -28.81 1.94 -10.89
C LEU A 213 -29.60 1.00 -9.97
N LEU A 214 -30.62 0.35 -10.53
CA LEU A 214 -31.32 -0.76 -9.89
C LEU A 214 -30.98 -1.99 -10.72
N VAL A 215 -30.44 -3.03 -10.08
CA VAL A 215 -29.94 -4.22 -10.77
C VAL A 215 -30.53 -5.48 -10.17
N GLU A 216 -30.77 -6.46 -11.03
CA GLU A 216 -31.25 -7.78 -10.63
C GLU A 216 -30.11 -8.82 -10.73
N GLU A 217 -30.17 -9.88 -9.93
CA GLU A 217 -29.24 -10.98 -10.10
C GLU A 217 -29.50 -11.71 -11.41
N GLY A 218 -28.44 -12.06 -12.13
CA GLY A 218 -28.55 -12.87 -13.34
C GLY A 218 -28.74 -12.08 -14.64
N GLU A 219 -28.42 -10.77 -14.67
CA GLU A 219 -28.35 -9.98 -15.92
C GLU A 219 -27.33 -10.50 -16.95
N GLY A 220 -26.54 -11.53 -16.59
CA GLY A 220 -25.76 -12.33 -17.54
C GLY A 220 -24.42 -11.73 -17.96
N LEU A 221 -23.98 -10.63 -17.36
CA LEU A 221 -22.68 -10.02 -17.61
C LEU A 221 -21.89 -9.90 -16.31
N THR A 222 -20.64 -10.36 -16.34
CA THR A 222 -19.67 -10.16 -15.27
C THR A 222 -18.90 -8.84 -15.47
N CYS A 223 -18.16 -8.38 -14.45
CA CYS A 223 -17.25 -7.25 -14.63
C CYS A 223 -16.24 -7.50 -15.76
N LEU A 224 -15.79 -8.75 -15.93
CA LEU A 224 -14.86 -9.13 -17.00
C LEU A 224 -15.51 -8.99 -18.38
N ASP A 225 -16.78 -9.38 -18.52
CA ASP A 225 -17.50 -9.21 -19.78
C ASP A 225 -17.67 -7.73 -20.14
N LEU A 226 -17.98 -6.89 -19.15
CA LEU A 226 -18.10 -5.44 -19.36
C LEU A 226 -16.77 -4.80 -19.77
N LEU A 227 -15.65 -5.20 -19.15
CA LEU A 227 -14.32 -4.75 -19.53
C LEU A 227 -13.99 -5.15 -20.98
N GLY A 228 -14.22 -6.41 -21.34
CA GLY A 228 -13.97 -6.88 -22.71
C GLY A 228 -14.82 -6.17 -23.76
N MET A 229 -16.04 -5.72 -23.40
CA MET A 229 -16.87 -4.89 -24.27
C MET A 229 -16.35 -3.46 -24.40
N LEU A 230 -15.85 -2.86 -23.32
CA LEU A 230 -15.27 -1.52 -23.32
C LEU A 230 -13.98 -1.46 -24.15
N GLU A 231 -13.13 -2.47 -24.03
CA GLU A 231 -11.90 -2.60 -24.84
C GLU A 231 -12.17 -2.67 -26.34
N GLN A 232 -13.31 -3.22 -26.75
CA GLN A 232 -13.71 -3.27 -28.16
C GLN A 232 -14.31 -1.96 -28.68
N ALA A 233 -14.79 -1.10 -27.77
CA ALA A 233 -15.48 0.13 -28.09
C ALA A 233 -14.58 1.37 -28.04
N ALA A 234 -13.38 1.26 -27.45
CA ALA A 234 -12.38 2.33 -27.34
C ALA A 234 -11.25 2.19 -28.37
#